data_AF-A0A3D5H9F1-F1
#
_entry.id   AF-A0A3D5H9F1-F1
#
_cell.length_a   1.000
_cell.length_b   1.000
_cell.length_c   1.000
_cell.angle_alpha   90.00
_cell.angle_beta   90.00
_cell.angle_gamma   90.00
#
_symmetry.space_group_name_H-M   'P 1'
#
loop_
_entity.id
_entity.type
_entity.pdbx_description
1 polymer ?
#
loop_
_entity_poly.entity_id
_entity_poly.type
_entity_poly.pdbx_seq_one_letter_code
_entity_poly.pdbx_strand_id
1 'polypeptide(L)'
;MTIPADSTNARSGEEAEKEIVSLADSLNGHLDRQIDLADRKAQLILAACTFMAATIAPLTARIRFDFLDPSVTSVQKLAAGTTVLMVFALLLCVYFALLVTRPALSNKRQKPSLLYFGHIANLSEQEFLTKFMRQQPEEIRDAILSQVYQKAAIAMRKFAAIRQSLNFLFLTFLFWATVGMLLALVH
;
A
#
# COMPACT_ATOMS: atom_id res chain seq x y z
N MET A 1 51.91 38.55 9.03
CA MET A 1 50.58 39.01 8.56
C MET A 1 49.90 37.80 7.94
N THR A 2 49.23 37.01 8.77
CA THR A 2 48.52 35.79 8.36
C THR A 2 47.18 36.20 7.78
N ILE A 3 46.96 35.91 6.51
CA ILE A 3 45.67 36.07 5.85
C ILE A 3 44.71 35.08 6.54
N PRO A 4 43.56 35.52 7.10
CA PRO A 4 42.58 34.59 7.64
C PRO A 4 41.99 33.80 6.47
N ALA A 5 42.49 32.59 6.28
CA ALA A 5 41.90 31.65 5.35
C ALA A 5 40.57 31.13 5.92
N ASP A 6 39.58 31.01 5.03
CA ASP A 6 38.64 29.88 5.04
C ASP A 6 37.39 29.95 5.94
N SER A 7 36.87 31.13 6.30
CA SER A 7 35.53 31.22 6.94
C SER A 7 34.36 31.21 5.95
N THR A 8 34.59 31.56 4.69
CA THR A 8 33.54 31.67 3.66
C THR A 8 33.18 30.31 3.04
N ASN A 9 34.14 29.39 2.97
CA ASN A 9 33.97 28.05 2.39
C ASN A 9 33.31 27.08 3.38
N ALA A 10 33.57 27.24 4.68
CA ALA A 10 32.89 26.47 5.73
C ALA A 10 31.40 26.85 5.85
N ARG A 11 31.05 28.12 5.64
CA ARG A 11 29.67 28.63 5.69
C ARG A 11 28.79 28.10 4.56
N SER A 12 29.32 27.96 3.35
CA SER A 12 28.57 27.43 2.20
C SER A 12 28.24 25.94 2.35
N GLY A 13 29.13 25.15 2.98
CA GLY A 13 28.88 23.74 3.29
C GLY A 13 27.76 23.53 4.31
N GLU A 14 27.75 24.32 5.40
CA GLU A 14 26.74 24.21 6.45
C GLU A 14 25.33 24.64 5.97
N GLU A 15 25.26 25.66 5.11
CA GLU A 15 23.99 26.09 4.47
C GLU A 15 23.44 25.02 3.52
N ALA A 16 24.31 24.43 2.68
CA ALA A 16 23.92 23.34 1.77
C ALA A 16 23.42 22.10 2.52
N GLU A 17 24.04 21.76 3.66
CA GLU A 17 23.61 20.63 4.47
C GLU A 17 22.23 20.85 5.08
N LYS A 18 21.97 22.04 5.64
CA LYS A 18 20.65 22.42 6.16
C LYS A 18 19.57 22.35 5.09
N GLU A 19 19.89 22.78 3.87
CA GLU A 19 18.98 22.71 2.73
C GLU A 19 18.63 21.26 2.36
N ILE A 20 19.62 20.36 2.31
CA ILE A 20 19.41 18.94 2.02
C ILE A 20 18.52 18.29 3.08
N VAL A 21 18.76 18.56 4.37
CA VAL A 21 17.95 18.02 5.47
C VAL A 21 16.51 18.52 5.39
N SER A 22 16.33 19.82 5.13
CA SER A 22 15.00 20.43 4.93
C SER A 22 14.25 19.81 3.74
N LEU A 23 14.94 19.61 2.61
CA LEU A 23 14.35 18.96 1.43
C LEU A 23 13.97 17.51 1.72
N ALA A 24 14.82 16.77 2.44
CA ALA A 24 14.56 15.40 2.81
C ALA A 24 13.35 15.28 3.75
N ASP A 25 13.19 16.22 4.71
CA ASP A 25 12.03 16.28 5.59
C ASP A 25 10.74 16.61 4.83
N SER A 26 10.78 17.57 3.91
CA SER A 26 9.66 17.88 3.02
C SER A 26 9.25 16.66 2.17
N LEU A 27 10.22 15.96 1.59
CA LEU A 27 9.98 14.74 0.83
C LEU A 27 9.41 13.61 1.69
N ASN A 28 9.89 13.48 2.94
CA ASN A 28 9.38 12.53 3.92
C ASN A 28 7.88 12.78 4.20
N GLY A 29 7.50 14.04 4.44
CA GLY A 29 6.11 14.43 4.63
C GLY A 29 5.23 14.18 3.41
N HIS A 30 5.76 14.40 2.19
CA HIS A 30 5.07 14.06 0.96
C HIS A 30 4.84 12.55 0.81
N LEU A 31 5.81 11.72 1.16
CA LEU A 31 5.70 10.27 1.10
C LEU A 31 4.69 9.72 2.11
N ASP A 32 4.67 10.25 3.33
CA ASP A 32 3.67 9.88 4.34
C ASP A 32 2.26 10.16 3.84
N ARG A 33 2.05 11.36 3.28
CA ARG A 33 0.76 11.72 2.67
C ARG A 33 0.38 10.78 1.53
N GLN A 34 1.32 10.34 0.70
CA GLN A 34 1.04 9.39 -0.38
C GLN A 34 0.66 8.01 0.14
N ILE A 35 1.32 7.55 1.21
CA ILE A 35 0.99 6.28 1.87
C ILE A 35 -0.42 6.36 2.47
N ASP A 36 -0.76 7.45 3.15
CA ASP A 36 -2.10 7.66 3.70
C ASP A 36 -3.18 7.68 2.61
N LEU A 37 -2.90 8.32 1.48
CA LEU A 37 -3.79 8.32 0.32
C LEU A 37 -3.96 6.91 -0.27
N ALA A 38 -2.89 6.11 -0.31
CA ALA A 38 -2.97 4.72 -0.73
C ALA A 38 -3.88 3.91 0.20
N ASP A 39 -3.75 4.09 1.52
CA ASP A 39 -4.58 3.39 2.51
C ASP A 39 -6.05 3.79 2.42
N ARG A 40 -6.35 5.09 2.26
CA ARG A 40 -7.72 5.56 2.03
C ARG A 40 -8.32 4.97 0.76
N LYS A 41 -7.55 4.89 -0.33
CA LYS A 41 -8.02 4.25 -1.58
C LYS A 41 -8.30 2.76 -1.37
N ALA A 42 -7.46 2.03 -0.64
CA ALA A 42 -7.71 0.63 -0.32
C ALA A 42 -8.98 0.43 0.52
N GLN A 43 -9.22 1.31 1.50
CA GLN A 43 -10.46 1.29 2.29
C GLN A 43 -11.71 1.53 1.42
N LEU A 44 -11.66 2.48 0.49
CA LEU A 44 -12.75 2.73 -0.47
C LEU A 44 -13.00 1.51 -1.37
N ILE A 45 -11.94 0.86 -1.84
CA ILE A 45 -12.06 -0.36 -2.65
C ILE A 45 -12.69 -1.50 -1.83
N LEU A 46 -12.31 -1.67 -0.57
CA LEU A 46 -12.94 -2.67 0.32
C LEU A 46 -14.43 -2.37 0.55
N ALA A 47 -14.80 -1.10 0.74
CA ALA A 47 -16.21 -0.71 0.85
C ALA A 47 -16.99 -1.07 -0.42
N ALA A 48 -16.42 -0.80 -1.60
CA ALA A 48 -17.02 -1.21 -2.87
C ALA A 48 -17.11 -2.74 -3.01
N CYS A 49 -16.11 -3.49 -2.55
CA CYS A 49 -16.15 -4.95 -2.54
C CYS A 49 -17.26 -5.48 -1.63
N THR A 50 -17.46 -4.89 -0.45
CA THR A 50 -18.54 -5.27 0.48
C THR A 50 -19.91 -5.01 -0.15
N PHE A 51 -20.08 -3.87 -0.82
CA PHE A 51 -21.30 -3.57 -1.55
C PHE A 51 -21.55 -4.60 -2.66
N MET A 52 -20.54 -4.92 -3.47
CA MET A 52 -20.64 -5.95 -4.51
C MET A 52 -20.93 -7.34 -3.93
N ALA A 53 -20.31 -7.71 -2.81
CA ALA A 53 -20.60 -8.97 -2.15
C ALA A 53 -22.07 -9.08 -1.73
N ALA A 54 -22.64 -7.98 -1.21
CA ALA A 54 -24.04 -7.92 -0.81
C ALA A 54 -25.00 -8.07 -2.00
N THR A 55 -24.69 -7.49 -3.16
CA THR A 55 -25.52 -7.64 -4.37
C THR A 55 -25.39 -9.02 -5.02
N ILE A 56 -24.25 -9.68 -4.85
CA ILE A 56 -23.98 -11.02 -5.39
C ILE A 56 -24.60 -12.13 -4.52
N ALA A 57 -24.71 -11.93 -3.20
CA ALA A 57 -25.17 -12.97 -2.27
C ALA A 57 -26.55 -13.60 -2.61
N PRO A 58 -27.57 -12.84 -3.08
CA PRO A 58 -28.83 -13.44 -3.52
C PRO A 58 -28.70 -14.26 -4.81
N LEU A 59 -27.80 -13.86 -5.72
CA LEU A 59 -27.56 -14.55 -6.99
C LEU A 59 -26.89 -15.91 -6.76
N THR A 60 -25.88 -15.96 -5.89
CA THR A 60 -25.20 -17.21 -5.55
C THR A 60 -26.12 -18.18 -4.82
N ALA A 61 -27.05 -17.70 -3.98
CA ALA A 61 -28.03 -18.57 -3.32
C ALA A 61 -28.94 -19.32 -4.30
N ARG A 62 -29.31 -18.69 -5.43
CA ARG A 62 -30.13 -19.33 -6.47
C ARG A 62 -29.36 -20.39 -7.26
N ILE A 63 -28.07 -20.14 -7.52
CA ILE A 63 -27.23 -20.96 -8.42
C ILE A 63 -26.71 -22.25 -7.75
N ARG A 64 -26.78 -22.38 -6.42
CA ARG A 64 -26.17 -23.50 -5.65
C ARG A 64 -26.63 -24.91 -6.05
N PHE A 65 -27.73 -25.04 -6.79
CA PHE A 65 -28.27 -26.34 -7.21
C PHE A 65 -28.39 -26.52 -8.74
N ASP A 66 -28.27 -25.44 -9.52
CA ASP A 66 -28.47 -25.46 -10.98
C ASP A 66 -27.32 -26.14 -11.74
N PHE A 67 -26.11 -26.21 -11.15
CA PHE A 67 -24.95 -26.76 -11.85
C PHE A 67 -24.93 -28.30 -11.92
N LEU A 68 -25.59 -28.96 -10.97
CA LEU A 68 -25.61 -30.43 -10.85
C LEU A 68 -26.88 -31.04 -11.47
N ASP A 69 -27.88 -30.22 -11.77
CA ASP A 69 -29.12 -30.68 -12.36
C ASP A 69 -28.99 -30.77 -13.90
N PRO A 70 -29.14 -31.97 -14.49
CA PRO A 70 -29.06 -32.15 -15.94
C PRO A 70 -30.15 -31.40 -16.71
N SER A 71 -31.28 -31.09 -16.07
CA SER A 71 -32.47 -30.47 -16.69
C SER A 71 -32.32 -28.98 -16.99
N VAL A 72 -31.22 -28.39 -16.55
CA VAL A 72 -30.95 -26.96 -16.59
C VAL A 72 -30.42 -26.54 -17.97
N THR A 73 -30.91 -25.41 -18.47
CA THR A 73 -30.53 -24.88 -19.80
C THR A 73 -29.04 -24.53 -19.87
N SER A 74 -28.44 -24.59 -21.06
CA SER A 74 -27.04 -24.23 -21.27
C SER A 74 -26.71 -22.79 -20.82
N VAL A 75 -27.68 -21.88 -20.94
CA VAL A 75 -27.54 -20.46 -20.53
C VAL A 75 -27.41 -20.34 -19.01
N GLN A 76 -28.21 -21.09 -18.24
CA GLN A 76 -28.13 -21.13 -16.79
C GLN A 76 -26.79 -21.73 -16.31
N LYS A 77 -26.29 -22.78 -16.97
CA LYS A 77 -24.96 -23.35 -16.67
C LYS A 77 -23.82 -22.34 -16.92
N LEU A 78 -23.93 -21.55 -17.99
CA LEU A 78 -22.98 -20.47 -18.28
C LEU A 78 -23.05 -19.32 -17.25
N ALA A 79 -24.26 -18.93 -16.85
CA ALA A 79 -24.47 -17.92 -15.81
C ALA A 79 -23.89 -18.37 -14.45
N ALA A 80 -24.06 -19.65 -14.12
CA ALA A 80 -23.49 -20.26 -12.93
C ALA A 80 -21.95 -20.24 -12.96
N GLY A 81 -21.33 -20.68 -14.06
CA GLY A 81 -19.88 -20.64 -14.23
C GLY A 81 -19.32 -19.21 -14.15
N THR A 82 -20.01 -18.25 -14.78
CA THR A 82 -19.61 -16.82 -14.75
C THR A 82 -19.72 -16.25 -13.33
N THR A 83 -20.72 -16.68 -12.55
CA THR A 83 -20.87 -16.27 -11.14
C THR A 83 -19.72 -16.78 -10.27
N VAL A 84 -19.25 -18.01 -10.49
CA VAL A 84 -18.07 -18.54 -9.78
C VAL A 84 -16.82 -17.71 -10.09
N LEU A 85 -16.60 -17.36 -11.37
CA LEU A 85 -15.50 -16.48 -11.77
C LEU A 85 -15.61 -15.07 -11.16
N MET A 86 -16.82 -14.53 -11.09
CA MET A 86 -17.11 -13.25 -10.43
C MET A 86 -16.73 -13.27 -8.95
N VAL A 87 -17.16 -14.31 -8.21
CA VAL A 87 -16.83 -14.45 -6.78
C VAL A 87 -15.31 -14.59 -6.61
N PHE A 88 -14.65 -15.37 -7.47
CA PHE A 88 -13.20 -15.51 -7.42
C PHE A 88 -12.46 -14.18 -7.68
N ALA A 89 -12.90 -13.41 -8.69
CA ALA A 89 -12.36 -12.07 -8.97
C ALA A 89 -12.56 -11.11 -7.78
N LEU A 90 -13.73 -11.16 -7.12
CA LEU A 90 -14.00 -10.37 -5.93
C LEU A 90 -13.08 -10.73 -4.75
N LEU A 91 -12.84 -12.02 -4.53
CA LEU A 91 -11.90 -12.49 -3.49
C LEU A 91 -10.47 -12.01 -3.76
N LEU A 92 -10.02 -12.06 -5.02
CA LEU A 92 -8.71 -11.52 -5.39
C LEU A 92 -8.65 -10.00 -5.18
N CYS A 93 -9.72 -9.27 -5.52
CA CYS A 93 -9.81 -7.84 -5.27
C CYS A 93 -9.63 -7.52 -3.78
N VAL A 94 -10.36 -8.21 -2.91
CA VAL A 94 -10.26 -8.06 -1.45
C VAL A 94 -8.86 -8.43 -0.95
N TYR A 95 -8.29 -9.54 -1.44
CA TYR A 95 -6.93 -9.96 -1.07
C TYR A 95 -5.89 -8.87 -1.35
N PHE A 96 -5.90 -8.29 -2.55
CA PHE A 96 -4.96 -7.22 -2.90
C PHE A 96 -5.23 -5.93 -2.12
N ALA A 97 -6.49 -5.59 -1.84
CA ALA A 97 -6.81 -4.43 -1.01
C ALA A 97 -6.33 -4.60 0.44
N LEU A 98 -6.46 -5.80 1.02
CA LEU A 98 -5.93 -6.12 2.34
C LEU A 98 -4.40 -6.16 2.37
N LEU A 99 -3.74 -6.49 1.25
CA LEU A 99 -2.29 -6.45 1.15
C LEU A 99 -1.75 -5.01 1.31
N VAL A 100 -2.53 -4.00 0.90
CA VAL A 100 -2.18 -2.57 1.06
C VAL A 100 -2.21 -2.15 2.53
N THR A 101 -3.17 -2.66 3.30
CA THR A 101 -3.36 -2.29 4.71
C THR A 101 -2.39 -3.02 5.64
N ARG A 102 -1.67 -4.03 5.15
CA ARG A 102 -0.66 -4.71 5.97
C ARG A 102 0.44 -3.73 6.38
N PRO A 103 0.77 -3.65 7.69
CA PRO A 103 1.87 -2.81 8.14
C PRO A 103 3.17 -3.29 7.48
N ALA A 104 3.88 -2.36 6.85
CA ALA A 104 5.18 -2.65 6.29
C ALA A 104 6.15 -2.86 7.47
N LEU A 105 6.35 -4.12 7.86
CA LEU A 105 7.39 -4.49 8.82
C LEU A 105 8.74 -4.14 8.17
N SER A 106 9.43 -3.17 8.75
CA SER A 106 10.74 -2.74 8.29
C SER A 106 11.69 -3.93 8.27
N ASN A 107 12.47 -4.06 7.19
CA ASN A 107 13.37 -5.19 6.97
C ASN A 107 14.38 -5.31 8.13
N LYS A 108 14.50 -6.50 8.74
CA LYS A 108 15.49 -6.80 9.81
C LYS A 108 16.96 -6.60 9.39
N ARG A 109 17.24 -6.37 8.10
CA ARG A 109 18.59 -6.13 7.53
C ARG A 109 19.03 -4.67 7.55
N GLN A 110 18.30 -3.78 8.23
CA GLN A 110 18.66 -2.37 8.27
C GLN A 110 19.86 -2.11 9.19
N LYS A 111 20.71 -1.17 8.76
CA LYS A 111 21.66 -0.55 9.69
C LYS A 111 20.86 0.09 10.83
N PRO A 112 21.28 -0.10 12.09
CA PRO A 112 20.61 0.53 13.22
C PRO A 112 20.58 2.04 13.00
N SER A 113 19.37 2.61 12.94
CA SER A 113 19.15 4.04 12.82
C SER A 113 18.51 4.51 14.11
N LEU A 114 19.11 5.51 14.76
CA LEU A 114 18.54 6.14 15.96
C LEU A 114 17.31 7.00 15.65
N LEU A 115 16.95 7.14 14.37
CA LEU A 115 15.72 7.80 13.93
C LEU A 115 14.57 6.81 13.70
N TYR A 116 14.83 5.50 13.74
CA TYR A 116 13.79 4.47 13.56
C TYR A 116 13.23 4.04 14.92
N PHE A 117 11.93 4.26 15.13
CA PHE A 117 11.25 3.94 16.40
C PHE A 117 11.47 2.49 16.87
N GLY A 118 11.50 1.53 15.95
CA GLY A 118 11.70 0.12 16.31
C GLY A 118 13.11 -0.16 16.83
N HIS A 119 14.11 0.65 16.47
CA HIS A 119 15.44 0.55 17.07
C HIS A 119 15.50 1.28 18.40
N ILE A 120 14.92 2.48 18.49
CA ILE A 120 14.85 3.28 19.72
C ILE A 120 14.16 2.50 20.84
N ALA A 121 13.04 1.83 20.54
CA ALA A 121 12.29 1.05 21.52
C ALA A 121 13.05 -0.15 22.11
N ASN A 122 14.16 -0.56 21.48
CA ASN A 122 15.03 -1.64 21.98
C ASN A 122 16.26 -1.11 22.75
N LEU A 123 16.38 0.21 22.94
CA LEU A 123 17.45 0.85 23.69
C LEU A 123 16.90 1.38 25.02
N SER A 124 17.73 1.37 26.06
CA SER A 124 17.43 2.16 27.25
C SER A 124 17.55 3.66 26.95
N GLU A 125 16.88 4.49 27.74
CA GLU A 125 16.92 5.95 27.60
C GLU A 125 18.37 6.49 27.61
N GLN A 126 19.20 6.01 28.55
CA GLN A 126 20.60 6.42 28.67
C GLN A 126 21.43 5.99 27.45
N GLU A 127 21.21 4.78 26.93
CA GLU A 127 21.87 4.31 25.71
C GLU A 127 21.45 5.12 24.48
N PHE A 128 20.17 5.45 24.36
CA PHE A 128 19.66 6.28 23.28
C PHE A 128 20.32 7.66 23.30
N LEU A 129 20.28 8.36 24.44
CA LEU A 129 20.90 9.68 24.60
C LEU A 129 22.40 9.64 24.29
N THR A 130 23.11 8.64 24.82
CA THR A 130 24.56 8.49 24.60
C THR A 130 24.88 8.26 23.12
N LYS A 131 24.11 7.39 22.45
CA LYS A 131 24.33 7.12 21.02
C LYS A 131 23.94 8.32 20.16
N PHE A 132 22.83 9.00 20.49
CA PHE A 132 22.32 10.14 19.73
C PHE A 132 23.29 11.32 19.78
N MET A 133 23.79 11.67 20.98
CA MET A 133 24.75 12.77 21.17
C MET A 133 26.13 12.49 20.54
N ARG A 134 26.43 11.24 20.20
CA ARG A 134 27.68 10.82 19.55
C ARG A 134 27.56 10.70 18.03
N GLN A 135 26.36 10.84 17.46
CA GLN A 135 26.20 10.76 16.01
C GLN A 135 26.86 11.94 15.31
N GLN A 136 27.55 11.64 14.21
CA GLN A 136 28.04 12.68 13.32
C GLN A 136 26.89 13.17 12.41
N PRO A 137 26.90 14.44 11.96
CA PRO A 137 25.89 14.98 11.07
C PRO A 137 25.65 14.12 9.81
N GLU A 138 26.72 13.54 9.24
CA GLU A 138 26.61 12.66 8.08
C GLU A 138 25.80 11.40 8.35
N GLU A 139 25.89 10.83 9.57
CA GLU A 139 25.12 9.64 9.96
C GLU A 139 23.62 9.95 10.06
N ILE A 140 23.27 11.14 10.53
CA ILE A 140 21.89 11.62 10.62
C ILE A 140 21.34 11.82 9.20
N ARG A 141 22.11 12.47 8.32
CA ARG A 141 21.74 12.66 6.91
C ARG A 141 21.48 11.34 6.21
N ASP A 142 22.42 10.39 6.32
CA ASP A 142 22.29 9.07 5.70
C ASP A 142 21.09 8.28 6.25
N ALA A 143 20.80 8.43 7.56
CA ALA A 143 19.62 7.84 8.16
C ALA A 143 18.31 8.41 7.59
N ILE A 144 18.20 9.74 7.44
CA ILE A 144 17.01 10.40 6.87
C ILE A 144 16.81 9.95 5.41
N LEU A 145 17.88 10.01 4.60
CA LEU A 145 17.81 9.59 3.19
C LEU A 145 17.41 8.11 3.05
N SER A 146 17.91 7.25 3.94
CA SER A 146 17.51 5.84 4.00
C SER A 146 16.01 5.70 4.28
N GLN A 147 15.47 6.47 5.24
CA GLN A 147 14.03 6.44 5.55
C GLN A 147 13.17 6.89 4.36
N VAL A 148 13.56 7.98 3.70
CA VAL A 148 12.89 8.48 2.49
C VAL A 148 12.84 7.39 1.42
N TYR A 149 13.98 6.75 1.12
CA TYR A 149 14.03 5.66 0.15
C TYR A 149 13.10 4.50 0.52
N GLN A 150 13.08 4.10 1.80
CA GLN A 150 12.22 3.01 2.26
C GLN A 150 10.74 3.36 2.16
N LYS A 151 10.35 4.58 2.56
CA LYS A 151 8.97 5.06 2.41
C LYS A 151 8.54 5.10 0.96
N ALA A 152 9.41 5.55 0.05
CA ALA A 152 9.13 5.51 -1.39
C ALA A 152 8.91 4.06 -1.89
N ALA A 153 9.74 3.11 -1.46
CA ALA A 153 9.58 1.69 -1.80
C ALA A 153 8.30 1.07 -1.21
N ILE A 154 7.87 1.50 -0.02
CA ILE A 154 6.59 1.09 0.59
C ILE A 154 5.42 1.66 -0.22
N ALA A 155 5.44 2.97 -0.51
CA ALA A 155 4.42 3.64 -1.30
C ALA A 155 4.25 2.96 -2.68
N MET A 156 5.36 2.69 -3.39
CA MET A 156 5.34 2.01 -4.68
C MET A 156 4.66 0.63 -4.61
N ARG A 157 4.99 -0.18 -3.59
CA ARG A 157 4.37 -1.50 -3.39
C ARG A 157 2.87 -1.40 -3.11
N LYS A 158 2.46 -0.44 -2.26
CA LYS A 158 1.04 -0.18 -1.97
C LYS A 158 0.28 0.23 -3.23
N PHE A 159 0.81 1.16 -4.03
CA PHE A 159 0.17 1.59 -5.28
C PHE A 159 0.08 0.48 -6.33
N ALA A 160 1.08 -0.40 -6.40
CA ALA A 160 1.01 -1.57 -7.28
C ALA A 160 -0.13 -2.52 -6.86
N ALA A 161 -0.29 -2.81 -5.57
CA ALA A 161 -1.38 -3.63 -5.06
C ALA A 161 -2.76 -2.98 -5.27
N ILE A 162 -2.87 -1.65 -5.08
CA ILE A 162 -4.11 -0.89 -5.41
C ILE A 162 -4.49 -1.08 -6.88
N ARG A 163 -3.52 -0.96 -7.79
CA ARG A 163 -3.78 -1.12 -9.24
C ARG A 163 -4.34 -2.51 -9.54
N GLN A 164 -3.75 -3.56 -8.95
CA GLN A 164 -4.25 -4.92 -9.13
C GLN A 164 -5.66 -5.09 -8.55
N SER A 165 -5.89 -4.59 -7.33
CA SER A 165 -7.22 -4.62 -6.70
C SER A 165 -8.28 -3.94 -7.58
N LEU A 166 -7.99 -2.74 -8.12
CA LEU A 166 -8.90 -2.05 -9.05
C LEU A 166 -9.18 -2.86 -10.31
N ASN A 167 -8.17 -3.49 -10.91
CA ASN A 167 -8.38 -4.34 -12.10
C ASN A 167 -9.35 -5.50 -11.80
N PHE A 168 -9.20 -6.16 -10.65
CA PHE A 168 -10.12 -7.23 -10.23
C PHE A 168 -11.51 -6.71 -9.88
N LEU A 169 -11.63 -5.51 -9.31
CA LEU A 169 -12.93 -4.87 -9.07
C LEU A 169 -13.66 -4.60 -10.40
N PHE A 170 -12.98 -4.04 -11.40
CA PHE A 170 -13.55 -3.82 -12.73
C PHE A 170 -13.96 -5.14 -13.39
N LEU A 171 -13.14 -6.18 -13.29
CA LEU A 171 -13.48 -7.50 -13.81
C LEU A 171 -14.72 -8.09 -13.11
N THR A 172 -14.84 -7.87 -11.79
CA THR A 172 -16.04 -8.28 -11.03
C THR A 172 -17.29 -7.57 -11.54
N PHE A 173 -17.21 -6.25 -11.78
CA PHE A 173 -18.32 -5.50 -12.38
C PHE A 173 -18.71 -6.02 -13.76
N LEU A 174 -17.73 -6.36 -14.60
CA LEU A 174 -17.97 -6.90 -15.93
C LEU A 174 -18.75 -8.23 -15.85
N PHE A 175 -18.28 -9.16 -15.00
CA PHE A 175 -18.97 -10.43 -14.81
C PHE A 175 -20.36 -10.26 -14.19
N TRP A 176 -20.52 -9.33 -13.24
CA TRP A 176 -21.82 -9.02 -12.66
C TRP A 176 -22.83 -8.59 -13.72
N ALA A 177 -22.42 -7.69 -14.62
CA ALA A 177 -23.27 -7.24 -15.73
C ALA A 177 -23.59 -8.40 -16.70
N THR A 178 -22.61 -9.24 -17.04
CA THR A 178 -22.84 -10.41 -17.91
C THR A 178 -23.82 -11.41 -17.28
N VAL A 179 -23.68 -11.71 -15.98
CA VAL A 179 -24.61 -12.60 -15.27
C VAL A 179 -26.03 -12.01 -15.28
N GLY A 180 -26.17 -10.72 -14.98
CA GLY A 180 -27.45 -10.03 -15.04
C GLY A 180 -28.12 -10.12 -16.41
N MET A 181 -27.34 -9.91 -17.48
CA MET A 181 -27.82 -10.03 -18.86
C MET A 181 -28.24 -11.47 -19.21
N LEU A 182 -27.44 -12.47 -18.84
CA LEU A 182 -27.77 -13.88 -19.10
C LEU A 182 -29.05 -14.30 -18.38
N LEU A 183 -29.23 -13.90 -17.12
CA LEU A 183 -30.43 -14.21 -16.35
C LEU A 183 -31.68 -13.53 -16.93
N ALA A 184 -31.53 -12.33 -17.49
CA ALA A 184 -32.60 -11.61 -18.16
C ALA A 184 -33.01 -12.22 -19.51
N LEU A 185 -32.16 -13.04 -20.16
CA LEU A 185 -32.50 -13.78 -21.37
C LEU A 185 -33.23 -15.10 -21.09
N VAL A 186 -33.14 -15.60 -19.85
CA VAL A 186 -33.77 -16.86 -19.42
C VAL A 186 -35.19 -16.63 -18.92
N HIS A 187 -35.51 -15.42 -18.45
CA HIS A 187 -36.86 -15.00 -18.07
C HIS A 187 -37.56 -14.32 -19.25
#